data_AF-A0A6A5V1E6-F1
#
_entry.id   AF-A0A6A5V1E6-F1
#
_cell.length_a   1.000
_cell.length_b   1.000
_cell.length_c   1.000
_cell.angle_alpha   90.00
_cell.angle_beta   90.00
_cell.angle_gamma   90.00
#
_symmetry.space_group_name_H-M   'P 1'
#
loop_
_entity.id
_entity.type
_entity.pdbx_description
1 polymer ?
#
loop_
_entity_poly.entity_id
_entity_poly.type
_entity_poly.pdbx_seq_one_letter_code
_entity_poly.pdbx_strand_id
1 'polypeptide(L)'
;RRIVILTRNLAALQVVRQPKRQSGQHIIQRIYRTIQDLEMLENKVDLIWITVKCSNALTDEAKKAAKRTTQEGSTPPVRQLQAKSTVINTTMAKAQAKRTLPDGTGAYSKRIDAALPGQHTRKLYNNLSRQ
;
A
#
# COMPACT_ATOMS: atom_id res chain seq x y z
N ARG A 1 -13.68 -23.03 24.32
CA ARG A 1 -14.92 -22.18 24.28
C ARG A 1 -15.35 -21.97 22.82
N ARG A 2 -16.61 -21.60 22.54
CA ARG A 2 -17.08 -21.35 21.14
C ARG A 2 -17.08 -19.86 20.84
N ILE A 3 -16.34 -19.45 19.82
CA ILE A 3 -16.23 -18.06 19.35
C ILE A 3 -16.94 -17.98 18.01
N VAL A 4 -17.95 -17.12 17.90
CA VAL A 4 -18.69 -16.90 16.66
C VAL A 4 -18.34 -15.51 16.12
N ILE A 5 -17.80 -15.46 14.91
CA ILE A 5 -17.43 -14.22 14.23
C ILE A 5 -18.44 -13.97 13.12
N LEU A 6 -19.11 -12.83 13.22
CA LEU A 6 -20.11 -12.39 12.24
C LEU A 6 -19.46 -11.41 11.26
N THR A 7 -19.59 -11.66 9.97
CA THR A 7 -19.03 -10.79 8.92
C THR A 7 -20.05 -10.44 7.86
N ARG A 8 -20.04 -9.18 7.41
CA ARG A 8 -20.80 -8.73 6.22
C ARG A 8 -19.98 -8.87 4.94
N ASN A 9 -18.69 -9.18 5.05
CA ASN A 9 -17.79 -9.33 3.91
C ASN A 9 -17.73 -10.80 3.47
N LEU A 10 -18.47 -11.12 2.40
CA LEU A 10 -18.49 -12.46 1.81
C LEU A 10 -17.10 -12.85 1.28
N ALA A 11 -16.36 -11.92 0.68
CA ALA A 11 -15.04 -12.19 0.13
C ALA A 11 -14.05 -12.61 1.24
N ALA A 12 -14.11 -11.95 2.40
CA ALA A 12 -13.30 -12.35 3.56
C ALA A 12 -13.62 -13.78 4.03
N LEU A 13 -14.91 -14.17 4.03
CA LEU A 13 -15.30 -15.54 4.37
C LEU A 13 -14.82 -16.56 3.34
N GLN A 14 -14.96 -16.24 2.05
CA GLN A 14 -14.48 -17.11 0.96
C GLN A 14 -12.97 -17.34 1.02
N VAL A 15 -12.22 -16.29 1.32
CA VAL A 15 -10.77 -16.35 1.53
C VAL A 15 -10.40 -17.27 2.68
N VAL A 16 -11.11 -17.19 3.81
CA VAL A 16 -10.89 -18.07 4.98
C VAL A 16 -11.31 -19.52 4.69
N ARG A 17 -12.28 -19.72 3.79
CA ARG A 17 -12.73 -21.06 3.39
C ARG A 17 -11.77 -21.76 2.42
N GLN A 18 -11.00 -21.02 1.62
CA GLN A 18 -10.11 -21.58 0.59
C GLN A 18 -8.66 -21.07 0.71
N PRO A 19 -7.90 -21.56 1.70
CA PRO A 19 -6.51 -21.12 1.95
C PRO A 19 -5.53 -21.45 0.83
N LYS A 20 -5.78 -22.55 0.09
CA LYS A 20 -4.78 -23.19 -0.78
C LYS A 20 -4.36 -22.38 -2.03
N ARG A 21 -4.96 -21.21 -2.28
CA ARG A 21 -4.71 -20.39 -3.48
C ARG A 21 -4.10 -19.01 -3.21
N GLN A 22 -3.58 -18.76 -2.01
CA GLN A 22 -3.16 -17.40 -1.62
C GLN A 22 -1.71 -17.30 -1.12
N SER A 23 -0.77 -17.74 -1.96
CA SER A 23 0.63 -17.34 -1.80
C SER A 23 0.76 -15.82 -2.01
N GLY A 24 1.29 -15.11 -1.01
CA GLY A 24 1.65 -13.69 -1.11
C GLY A 24 0.84 -12.71 -0.25
N GLN A 25 -0.27 -13.12 0.38
CA GLN A 25 -1.10 -12.21 1.20
C GLN A 25 -0.82 -12.41 2.70
N HIS A 26 0.16 -11.66 3.23
CA HIS A 26 0.60 -11.75 4.63
C HIS A 26 -0.55 -11.52 5.66
N ILE A 27 -1.53 -10.66 5.33
CA ILE A 27 -2.72 -10.42 6.17
C ILE A 27 -3.49 -11.72 6.38
N ILE A 28 -3.67 -12.50 5.33
CA ILE A 28 -4.51 -13.70 5.36
C ILE A 28 -3.79 -14.83 6.07
N GLN A 29 -2.48 -14.99 5.84
CA GLN A 29 -1.65 -15.89 6.63
C GLN A 29 -1.73 -15.56 8.13
N ARG A 30 -1.74 -14.27 8.50
CA ARG A 30 -1.88 -13.86 9.90
C ARG A 30 -3.23 -14.24 10.49
N ILE A 31 -4.33 -14.06 9.74
CA ILE A 31 -5.67 -14.49 10.16
C ILE A 31 -5.68 -15.99 10.47
N TYR A 32 -5.12 -16.82 9.59
CA TYR A 32 -5.05 -18.27 9.82
C TYR A 32 -4.21 -18.64 11.04
N ARG A 33 -3.04 -18.03 11.22
CA ARG A 33 -2.21 -18.27 12.42
C ARG A 33 -2.98 -17.95 13.69
N THR A 34 -3.68 -16.82 13.73
CA THR A 34 -4.50 -16.45 14.89
C THR A 34 -5.66 -17.43 15.12
N ILE A 35 -6.31 -17.94 14.07
CA ILE A 35 -7.34 -18.97 14.22
C ILE A 35 -6.72 -20.27 14.78
N GLN A 36 -5.57 -20.70 14.26
CA GLN A 36 -4.84 -21.86 14.75
C GLN A 36 -4.42 -21.70 16.21
N ASP A 37 -3.91 -20.52 16.60
CA ASP A 37 -3.56 -20.21 17.99
C ASP A 37 -4.78 -20.31 18.91
N LEU A 38 -5.95 -19.87 18.46
CA LEU A 38 -7.20 -20.01 19.22
C LEU A 38 -7.65 -21.47 19.33
N GLU A 39 -7.48 -22.26 18.26
CA GLU A 39 -7.81 -23.69 18.23
C GLU A 39 -6.88 -24.51 19.13
N MET A 40 -5.59 -24.19 19.18
CA MET A 40 -4.63 -24.79 20.12
C MET A 40 -5.02 -24.57 21.58
N LEU A 41 -5.71 -23.46 21.88
CA LEU A 41 -6.25 -23.14 23.20
C LEU A 41 -7.65 -23.75 23.44
N GLU A 42 -8.02 -24.81 22.72
CA GLU A 42 -9.31 -25.51 22.78
C GLU A 42 -10.53 -24.63 22.49
N ASN A 43 -10.36 -23.62 21.62
CA ASN A 43 -11.47 -22.82 21.13
C ASN A 43 -11.93 -23.27 19.75
N LYS A 44 -13.25 -23.27 19.54
CA LYS A 44 -13.84 -23.48 18.21
C LYS A 44 -14.25 -22.13 17.65
N VAL A 45 -13.75 -21.79 16.47
CA VAL A 45 -14.04 -20.52 15.80
C VAL A 45 -14.97 -20.77 14.62
N ASP A 46 -16.19 -20.22 14.68
CA ASP A 46 -17.15 -20.27 13.58
C ASP A 46 -17.26 -18.90 12.92
N LEU A 47 -17.09 -18.84 11.60
CA LEU A 47 -17.29 -17.62 10.82
C LEU A 47 -18.61 -17.72 10.05
N ILE A 48 -19.50 -16.76 10.30
CA ILE A 48 -20.84 -16.73 9.68
C ILE A 48 -20.97 -15.44 8.87
N TRP A 49 -21.39 -15.59 7.61
CA TRP A 49 -21.72 -14.44 6.77
C TRP A 49 -23.14 -13.96 7.06
N ILE A 50 -23.29 -12.65 7.24
CA ILE A 50 -24.56 -11.97 7.51
C ILE A 50 -24.86 -10.98 6.38
N THR A 51 -26.10 -11.02 5.89
CA THR A 51 -26.60 -10.06 4.91
C THR A 51 -27.08 -8.77 5.57
N VAL A 52 -27.21 -7.68 4.80
CA VAL A 52 -27.71 -6.40 5.33
C VAL A 52 -29.07 -6.52 6.01
N LYS A 53 -29.94 -7.39 5.50
CA LYS A 53 -31.29 -7.61 6.04
C LYS A 53 -31.27 -8.23 7.44
N CYS A 54 -30.23 -9.01 7.74
CA CYS A 54 -30.03 -9.66 9.03
C CYS A 54 -29.06 -8.88 9.93
N SER A 55 -28.82 -7.60 9.62
CA SER A 55 -27.94 -6.76 10.44
C SER A 55 -28.57 -6.49 11.80
N ASN A 56 -27.72 -6.63 12.81
CA ASN A 56 -28.02 -6.42 14.22
C ASN A 56 -27.14 -5.28 14.75
N ALA A 57 -27.53 -4.68 15.87
CA ALA A 57 -26.89 -3.49 16.44
C ALA A 57 -25.35 -3.63 16.53
N LEU A 58 -24.86 -4.81 16.94
CA LEU A 58 -23.43 -5.13 17.01
C LEU A 58 -22.72 -5.02 15.66
N THR A 59 -23.34 -5.48 14.56
CA THR A 59 -22.73 -5.40 13.23
C THR A 59 -22.70 -3.97 12.69
N ASP A 60 -23.69 -3.15 13.05
CA ASP A 60 -23.73 -1.75 12.68
C ASP A 60 -22.76 -0.91 13.50
N GLU A 61 -22.60 -1.21 14.79
CA GLU A 61 -21.55 -0.65 15.63
C GLU A 61 -20.15 -1.01 15.12
N ALA A 62 -19.92 -2.27 14.76
CA ALA A 62 -18.66 -2.70 14.16
C ALA A 62 -18.37 -1.94 12.85
N LYS A 63 -19.39 -1.73 12.01
CA LYS A 63 -19.26 -0.93 10.78
C LYS A 63 -18.95 0.54 11.07
N LYS A 64 -19.62 1.15 12.06
CA LYS A 64 -19.36 2.53 12.50
C LYS A 64 -17.94 2.67 13.05
N ALA A 65 -17.49 1.72 13.88
CA ALA A 65 -16.14 1.69 14.43
C ALA A 65 -15.07 1.55 13.33
N ALA A 66 -15.28 0.65 12.36
CA ALA A 66 -14.41 0.51 11.20
C ALA A 66 -14.31 1.84 10.43
N LYS A 67 -15.44 2.49 10.14
CA LYS A 67 -15.49 3.77 9.42
C LYS A 67 -14.72 4.88 10.16
N ARG A 68 -14.91 5.00 11.48
CA ARG A 68 -14.18 5.98 12.32
C ARG A 68 -12.67 5.75 12.30
N THR A 69 -12.24 4.50 12.24
CA THR A 69 -10.80 4.15 12.22
C THR A 69 -10.15 4.42 10.86
N THR A 70 -10.91 4.31 9.77
CA THR A 70 -10.42 4.57 8.41
C THR A 70 -10.56 6.02 7.95
N GLN A 71 -11.20 6.87 8.76
CA GLN A 71 -11.42 8.27 8.40
C GLN A 71 -10.10 9.04 8.33
N GLU A 72 -10.00 10.00 7.41
CA GLU A 72 -8.81 10.82 7.23
C GLU A 72 -8.48 11.58 8.51
N GLY A 73 -7.22 11.50 8.96
CA GLY A 73 -6.76 12.05 10.24
C GLY A 73 -6.96 11.15 11.47
N SER A 74 -7.63 10.00 11.32
CA SER A 74 -7.79 9.02 12.41
C SER A 74 -6.50 8.23 12.63
N THR A 75 -6.02 8.18 13.88
CA THR A 75 -4.91 7.32 14.27
C THR A 75 -5.44 5.91 14.53
N PRO A 76 -5.00 4.90 13.76
CA PRO A 76 -5.49 3.54 13.98
C PRO A 76 -5.02 3.05 15.36
N PRO A 77 -5.89 2.39 16.14
CA PRO A 77 -5.57 1.94 17.50
C PRO A 77 -4.50 0.84 17.52
N VAL A 78 -4.27 0.16 16.39
CA VAL A 78 -3.24 -0.85 16.21
C VAL A 78 -2.44 -0.52 14.96
N ARG A 79 -1.13 -0.79 14.98
CA ARG A 79 -0.26 -0.63 13.80
C ARG A 79 -0.87 -1.39 12.62
N GLN A 80 -1.32 -0.65 11.62
CA GLN A 80 -1.93 -1.23 10.42
C GLN A 80 -0.95 -2.21 9.77
N LEU A 81 -1.42 -3.41 9.44
CA LEU A 81 -0.64 -4.36 8.67
C LEU A 81 -0.56 -3.85 7.23
N GLN A 82 0.46 -3.05 6.93
CA GLN A 82 0.68 -2.53 5.59
C GLN A 82 1.56 -3.50 4.81
N ALA A 83 1.17 -3.79 3.57
CA ALA A 83 2.04 -4.53 2.67
C ALA A 83 3.33 -3.71 2.48
N LYS A 84 4.49 -4.39 2.44
CA LYS A 84 5.79 -3.74 2.24
C LYS A 84 5.79 -2.84 1.01
N SER A 85 5.17 -3.29 -0.08
CA SER A 85 5.00 -2.50 -1.31
C SER A 85 4.19 -1.22 -1.09
N THR A 86 3.10 -1.28 -0.32
CA THR A 86 2.30 -0.09 0.01
C THR A 86 3.12 0.89 0.84
N VAL A 87 3.85 0.42 1.85
CA VAL A 87 4.74 1.28 2.66
C VAL A 87 5.79 1.96 1.76
N ILE A 88 6.44 1.18 0.89
CA ILE A 88 7.46 1.70 -0.03
C ILE A 88 6.82 2.72 -0.99
N ASN A 89 5.70 2.41 -1.62
CA ASN A 89 5.04 3.32 -2.55
C ASN A 89 4.58 4.61 -1.87
N THR A 90 4.00 4.53 -0.67
CA THR A 90 3.58 5.70 0.09
C THR A 90 4.76 6.55 0.54
N THR A 91 5.87 5.93 0.97
CA THR A 91 7.09 6.65 1.34
C THR A 91 7.77 7.28 0.13
N MET A 92 7.84 6.57 -0.99
CA MET A 92 8.35 7.09 -2.27
C MET A 92 7.52 8.26 -2.77
N ALA A 93 6.18 8.18 -2.74
CA ALA A 93 5.30 9.27 -3.13
C ALA A 93 5.51 10.52 -2.25
N LYS A 94 5.67 10.34 -0.93
CA LYS A 94 6.00 11.43 0.00
C LYS A 94 7.38 12.02 -0.28
N ALA A 95 8.38 11.20 -0.61
CA ALA A 95 9.72 11.65 -0.96
C ALA A 95 9.72 12.39 -2.31
N GLN A 96 8.92 11.93 -3.28
CA GLN A 96 8.77 12.57 -4.58
C GLN A 96 8.08 13.93 -4.49
N ALA A 97 7.07 14.08 -3.62
CA ALA A 97 6.47 15.38 -3.33
C ALA A 97 7.47 16.39 -2.72
N LYS A 98 8.56 15.90 -2.10
CA LYS A 98 9.64 16.71 -1.52
C LYS A 98 10.88 16.77 -2.40
N ARG A 99 10.87 16.19 -3.60
CA ARG A 99 11.99 16.27 -4.54
C ARG A 99 12.03 17.66 -5.15
N THR A 100 12.79 18.54 -4.52
CA THR A 100 13.32 19.74 -5.16
C THR A 100 14.78 19.48 -5.49
N LEU A 101 15.17 19.75 -6.73
CA LEU A 101 16.57 19.73 -7.15
C LEU A 101 17.33 20.73 -6.28
N PRO A 102 18.45 20.35 -5.63
CA PRO A 102 19.21 21.28 -4.80
C PRO A 102 19.73 22.43 -5.64
N ASP A 103 19.73 23.64 -5.06
CA ASP A 103 20.08 24.85 -5.79
C ASP A 103 21.48 24.74 -6.41
N GLY A 104 21.60 25.07 -7.69
CA GLY A 104 22.83 24.88 -8.48
C GLY A 104 22.98 23.52 -9.19
N THR A 105 22.03 22.59 -9.10
CA THR A 105 22.08 21.37 -9.94
C THR A 105 21.99 21.70 -11.43
N GLY A 106 22.91 21.14 -12.21
CA GLY A 106 23.01 21.40 -13.65
C GLY A 106 23.70 22.73 -14.02
N ALA A 107 24.24 23.50 -13.06
CA ALA A 107 24.95 24.75 -13.36
C ALA A 107 26.19 24.52 -14.24
N TYR A 108 26.98 23.47 -13.97
CA TYR A 108 28.15 23.13 -14.78
C TYR A 108 27.76 22.66 -16.19
N SER A 109 26.75 21.79 -16.31
CA SER A 109 26.22 21.36 -17.61
C SER A 109 25.66 22.52 -18.43
N LYS A 110 24.92 23.44 -17.81
CA LYS A 110 24.43 24.66 -18.45
C LYS A 110 25.57 25.57 -18.93
N ARG A 111 26.66 25.68 -18.15
CA ARG A 111 27.86 26.42 -18.56
C ARG A 111 28.55 25.78 -19.76
N ILE A 112 28.66 24.45 -19.78
CA ILE A 112 29.20 23.72 -20.93
C ILE A 112 28.32 23.90 -22.15
N ASP A 113 27.00 23.72 -22.03
CA ASP A 113 26.04 23.90 -23.12
C ASP A 113 26.06 25.34 -23.67
N ALA A 114 26.16 26.33 -22.78
CA ALA A 114 26.29 27.74 -23.18
C ALA A 114 27.64 28.05 -23.85
N ALA A 115 28.68 27.29 -23.52
CA ALA A 115 29.99 27.37 -24.17
C ALA A 115 30.05 26.56 -25.47
N LEU A 116 29.01 25.79 -25.83
CA LEU A 116 29.00 25.07 -27.10
C LEU A 116 28.86 26.07 -28.27
N PRO A 117 29.60 25.85 -29.36
CA PRO A 117 29.43 26.65 -30.56
C PRO A 117 27.98 26.56 -31.06
N GLY A 118 27.34 27.72 -31.23
CA GLY A 118 26.00 27.80 -31.84
C GLY A 118 25.97 27.17 -33.24
N GLN A 119 24.76 26.92 -33.77
CA GLN A 119 24.60 26.19 -35.04
C GLN A 119 25.43 26.77 -36.19
N HIS A 120 25.56 28.10 -36.24
CA HIS A 120 26.36 28.79 -37.25
C HIS A 120 27.86 28.48 -37.11
N THR A 121 28.45 28.66 -35.92
CA THR A 121 29.87 28.35 -35.67
C THR A 121 30.17 26.87 -35.82
N ARG A 122 29.25 25.99 -35.43
CA ARG A 122 29.40 24.54 -35.62
C ARG A 122 29.44 24.13 -37.09
N LYS A 123 28.62 24.77 -37.95
CA LYS A 123 28.64 24.56 -39.41
C LYS A 123 29.97 25.00 -40.03
N LEU A 124 30.55 26.12 -39.58
CA LEU A 124 31.84 26.60 -40.09
C LEU A 124 32.98 25.60 -39.85
N TYR A 125 33.08 25.05 -38.64
CA TYR A 125 34.18 24.13 -38.30
C TYR A 125 33.95 22.69 -38.77
N ASN A 126 32.71 22.20 -38.83
CA ASN A 126 32.43 20.84 -39.31
C ASN A 126 32.77 20.63 -40.80
N ASN A 127 32.78 21.71 -41.58
CA ASN A 127 33.11 21.68 -43.00
C ASN A 127 34.62 21.80 -43.25
N LEU A 128 35.42 22.08 -42.22
CA LEU A 128 36.88 22.04 -42.33
C LEU A 128 37.36 20.59 -42.16
N SER A 129 37.91 20.03 -43.24
CA SER A 129 38.60 18.74 -43.19
C SER A 129 39.80 18.84 -42.25
N ARG A 130 39.90 17.92 -41.29
CA ARG A 130 41.10 17.76 -40.46
C ARG A 130 42.16 17.08 -41.32
N GLN A 131 43.15 17.86 -41.76
CA GLN A 131 44.43 17.32 -42.24
C GLN A 131 45.22 16.75 -41.07
#